data_AF-A0AAP9KSW5-F1
#
_entry.id   AF-A0AAP9KSW5-F1
#
_cell.length_a   1.000
_cell.length_b   1.000
_cell.length_c   1.000
_cell.angle_alpha   90.00
_cell.angle_beta   90.00
_cell.angle_gamma   90.00
#
_symmetry.space_group_name_H-M   'P 1'
#
loop_
_entity.id
_entity.type
_entity.pdbx_description
1 polymer ?
#
loop_
_entity_poly.entity_id
_entity_poly.type
_entity_poly.pdbx_seq_one_letter_code
_entity_poly.pdbx_strand_id
1 'polypeptide(L)'
;MKKATIGKISVLAVFLIACAIGYYFMFGGGSDKKVKEEYQKYVDMININHNFDAGSKGLDKMTTDTANKLIPTIKSDIKAAKELKNTSISLEDKKVDDAKESLDRVEKIDTSKTFADAEKWLRSDIDNYKKAEDEINNLKQDSNFSKNVNQILEKYKFNYNSLEQALKELGNKIQEKADEKAKKEKEAAERAAEEAKKKKSDIELGGPNPDLLNDTNSLPADAKGIGGAIDEAGIIKLNKEMVNRYQGYLLRKYDGNSIEWDSSGKSFRLIKANGKSVKFTAQAQLYARVKDRLVTAVRVSSSEGSELLYRT
;
A
#
# COMPACT_ATOMS: atom_id res chain seq x y z
N MET A 1 14.44 -50.34 1.80
CA MET A 1 15.26 -49.33 1.09
C MET A 1 15.85 -48.37 2.11
N LYS A 2 17.19 -48.28 2.17
CA LYS A 2 17.95 -47.57 3.20
C LYS A 2 17.96 -46.07 2.92
N LYS A 3 17.53 -45.26 3.90
CA LYS A 3 17.70 -43.81 3.91
C LYS A 3 19.12 -43.50 4.40
N ALA A 4 19.96 -42.88 3.57
CA ALA A 4 21.27 -42.41 3.98
C ALA A 4 21.13 -41.03 4.64
N THR A 5 21.22 -41.01 5.96
CA THR A 5 21.35 -39.82 6.78
C THR A 5 22.70 -39.16 6.48
N ILE A 6 22.70 -38.01 5.81
CA ILE A 6 23.90 -37.17 5.67
C ILE A 6 24.19 -36.57 7.04
N GLY A 7 25.26 -37.07 7.65
CA GLY A 7 25.66 -36.79 9.01
C GLY A 7 26.09 -35.33 9.21
N LYS A 8 25.71 -34.78 10.36
CA LYS A 8 26.23 -33.53 10.92
C LYS A 8 27.76 -33.60 10.92
N ILE A 9 28.42 -32.73 10.16
CA ILE A 9 29.87 -32.58 10.24
C ILE A 9 30.18 -32.12 11.68
N SER A 10 30.94 -32.94 12.40
CA SER A 10 31.34 -32.64 13.78
C SER A 10 32.06 -31.30 13.82
N VAL A 11 31.57 -30.38 14.65
CA VAL A 11 32.23 -29.08 14.93
C VAL A 11 33.70 -29.27 15.32
N LEU A 12 34.03 -30.41 15.93
CA LEU A 12 35.40 -30.81 16.27
C LEU A 12 36.27 -31.07 15.04
N ALA A 13 35.72 -31.65 13.97
CA ALA A 13 36.44 -31.91 12.72
C ALA A 13 36.72 -30.61 11.94
N VAL A 14 35.77 -29.66 11.94
CA VAL A 14 35.96 -28.33 11.35
C VAL A 14 37.00 -27.52 12.14
N PHE A 15 36.97 -27.62 13.48
CA PHE A 15 37.94 -26.95 14.35
C PHE A 15 39.36 -27.51 14.19
N LEU A 16 39.52 -28.84 14.06
CA LEU A 16 40.82 -29.47 13.83
C LEU A 16 41.41 -29.12 12.46
N ILE A 17 40.59 -29.01 11.42
CA ILE A 17 41.04 -28.54 10.09
C ILE A 17 41.46 -27.06 10.17
N ALA A 18 40.69 -26.21 10.85
CA ALA A 18 41.06 -24.81 11.05
C ALA A 18 42.37 -24.63 11.85
N CYS A 19 42.59 -25.47 12.87
CA CYS A 19 43.82 -25.46 13.67
C CYS A 19 45.02 -25.97 12.87
N ALA A 20 44.86 -27.04 12.06
CA ALA A 20 45.93 -27.58 11.23
C ALA A 20 46.39 -26.59 10.14
N ILE A 21 45.45 -25.85 9.53
CA ILE A 21 45.78 -24.79 8.55
C ILE A 21 46.51 -23.63 9.23
N GLY A 22 46.08 -23.22 10.43
CA GLY A 22 46.75 -22.19 11.23
C GLY A 22 48.17 -22.61 11.67
N TYR A 23 48.36 -23.87 12.07
CA TYR A 23 49.64 -24.41 12.50
C TYR A 23 50.63 -24.56 11.32
N TYR A 24 50.13 -24.96 10.14
CA TYR A 24 50.95 -25.08 8.92
C TYR A 24 51.49 -23.72 8.45
N PHE A 25 50.71 -22.65 8.57
CA PHE A 25 51.15 -21.29 8.25
C PHE A 25 52.02 -20.64 9.34
N MET A 26 51.84 -20.98 10.62
CA MET A 26 52.63 -20.39 11.72
C MET A 26 54.03 -21.00 11.89
N PHE A 27 54.25 -22.28 11.57
CA PHE A 27 55.50 -22.98 11.90
C PHE A 27 56.29 -23.55 10.71
N GLY A 28 55.70 -23.65 9.52
CA GLY A 28 56.43 -24.02 8.32
C GLY A 28 56.33 -22.88 7.32
N GLY A 29 57.41 -22.12 7.11
CA GLY A 29 57.49 -21.18 6.00
C GLY A 29 57.11 -21.88 4.70
N GLY A 30 55.85 -21.78 4.31
CA GLY A 30 55.36 -22.34 3.06
C GLY A 30 56.15 -21.69 1.95
N SER A 31 56.71 -22.48 1.04
CA SER A 31 57.37 -21.93 -0.15
C SER A 31 56.45 -20.90 -0.82
N ASP A 32 57.00 -19.83 -1.37
CA ASP A 32 56.24 -18.72 -1.98
C ASP A 32 55.10 -19.19 -2.90
N LYS A 33 55.31 -20.34 -3.55
CA LYS A 33 54.33 -21.05 -4.38
C LYS A 33 53.07 -21.47 -3.61
N LYS A 34 53.21 -22.08 -2.42
CA LYS A 34 52.09 -22.56 -1.61
C LYS A 34 51.20 -21.43 -1.09
N VAL A 35 51.80 -20.28 -0.76
CA VAL A 35 51.05 -19.09 -0.31
C VAL A 35 50.18 -18.56 -1.46
N LYS A 36 50.73 -18.49 -2.67
CA LYS A 36 49.97 -18.05 -3.85
C LYS A 36 48.87 -19.04 -4.25
N GLU A 37 49.14 -20.34 -4.15
CA GLU A 37 48.14 -21.39 -4.41
C GLU A 37 46.96 -21.31 -3.43
N GLU A 38 47.22 -21.15 -2.13
CA GLU A 38 46.17 -21.04 -1.12
C GLU A 38 45.37 -19.72 -1.27
N TYR A 39 46.02 -18.62 -1.65
CA TYR A 39 45.32 -17.38 -2.01
C TYR A 39 44.39 -17.57 -3.20
N GLN A 40 44.90 -18.15 -4.30
CA GLN A 40 44.12 -18.35 -5.52
C GLN A 40 42.89 -19.24 -5.26
N LYS A 41 43.05 -20.28 -4.43
CA LYS A 41 41.93 -21.12 -3.99
C LYS A 41 40.78 -20.31 -3.36
N TYR A 42 41.07 -19.31 -2.53
CA TYR A 42 40.02 -18.47 -1.95
C TYR A 42 39.44 -17.46 -2.93
N VAL A 43 40.25 -16.95 -3.86
CA VAL A 43 39.77 -16.13 -4.98
C VAL A 43 38.82 -16.93 -5.87
N ASP A 44 39.18 -18.17 -6.22
CA ASP A 44 38.34 -19.06 -7.03
C ASP A 44 37.05 -19.46 -6.30
N MET A 45 37.09 -19.63 -4.98
CA MET A 45 35.86 -19.81 -4.19
C MET A 45 34.89 -18.64 -4.36
N ILE A 46 35.38 -17.41 -4.53
CA ILE A 46 34.55 -16.22 -4.73
C ILE A 46 34.12 -16.12 -6.20
N ASN A 47 35.06 -16.16 -7.15
CA ASN A 47 34.78 -15.92 -8.57
C ASN A 47 34.03 -17.04 -9.28
N ILE A 48 34.35 -18.29 -8.95
CA ILE A 48 33.85 -19.44 -9.70
C ILE A 48 32.69 -20.08 -8.93
N ASN A 49 32.91 -20.31 -7.63
CA ASN A 49 31.94 -21.02 -6.80
C ASN A 49 30.92 -20.10 -6.15
N HIS A 50 31.11 -18.77 -6.22
CA HIS A 50 30.27 -17.77 -5.55
C HIS A 50 30.06 -18.05 -4.05
N ASN A 51 31.04 -18.69 -3.41
CA ASN A 51 31.05 -18.95 -1.97
C ASN A 51 31.75 -17.82 -1.24
N PHE A 52 31.04 -16.69 -1.13
CA PHE A 52 31.55 -15.46 -0.54
C PHE A 52 31.91 -15.61 0.95
N ASP A 53 31.20 -16.45 1.71
CA ASP A 53 31.50 -16.65 3.13
C ASP A 53 32.81 -17.41 3.35
N ALA A 54 33.00 -18.55 2.68
CA ALA A 54 34.22 -19.34 2.84
C ALA A 54 35.43 -18.62 2.23
N GLY A 55 35.26 -18.02 1.05
CA GLY A 55 36.33 -17.28 0.37
C GLY A 55 36.81 -16.07 1.18
N SER A 56 35.90 -15.22 1.67
CA SER A 56 36.28 -14.05 2.48
C SER A 56 36.93 -14.44 3.80
N LYS A 57 36.42 -15.46 4.50
CA LYS A 57 37.03 -15.99 5.74
C LYS A 57 38.40 -16.60 5.51
N GLY A 58 38.61 -17.23 4.35
CA GLY A 58 39.90 -17.78 3.95
C GLY A 58 40.95 -16.70 3.73
N LEU A 59 40.61 -15.68 2.92
CA LEU A 59 41.47 -14.54 2.67
C LEU A 59 41.80 -13.77 3.96
N ASP A 60 40.85 -13.58 4.87
CA ASP A 60 41.05 -12.86 6.13
C ASP A 60 42.13 -13.50 7.03
N LYS A 61 42.33 -14.83 6.90
CA LYS A 61 43.36 -15.59 7.62
C LYS A 61 44.75 -15.48 6.99
N MET A 62 44.86 -14.91 5.79
CA MET A 62 46.14 -14.77 5.07
C MET A 62 46.89 -13.46 5.39
N THR A 63 46.64 -12.84 6.53
CA THR A 63 47.19 -11.50 6.88
C THR A 63 48.63 -11.51 7.42
N THR A 64 49.42 -12.55 7.12
CA THR A 64 50.81 -12.70 7.58
C THR A 64 51.79 -11.80 6.82
N ASP A 65 52.95 -11.49 7.40
CA ASP A 65 54.00 -10.69 6.75
C ASP A 65 54.47 -11.31 5.44
N THR A 66 54.62 -12.64 5.40
CA THR A 66 54.98 -13.39 4.19
C THR A 66 53.93 -13.22 3.09
N ALA A 67 52.64 -13.31 3.43
CA ALA A 67 51.56 -13.14 2.46
C ALA A 67 51.46 -11.70 1.96
N ASN A 68 51.61 -10.70 2.84
CA ASN A 68 51.66 -9.28 2.45
C ASN A 68 52.82 -8.99 1.49
N LYS A 69 53.97 -9.64 1.66
CA LYS A 69 55.12 -9.49 0.77
C LYS A 69 54.88 -10.13 -0.60
N LEU A 70 54.25 -11.31 -0.64
CA LEU A 70 54.03 -12.08 -1.87
C LEU A 70 52.81 -11.63 -2.66
N ILE A 71 51.82 -11.04 -1.99
CA ILE A 71 50.55 -10.58 -2.54
C ILE A 71 50.30 -9.16 -1.98
N PRO A 72 50.88 -8.12 -2.59
CA PRO A 72 50.76 -6.76 -2.08
C PRO A 72 49.31 -6.23 -2.01
N THR A 73 48.41 -6.78 -2.82
CA THR A 73 46.98 -6.43 -2.88
C THR A 73 46.14 -7.11 -1.81
N ILE A 74 46.69 -8.04 -1.01
CA ILE A 74 45.90 -8.93 -0.16
C ILE A 74 44.98 -8.18 0.82
N LYS A 75 45.40 -7.01 1.30
CA LYS A 75 44.58 -6.18 2.19
C LYS A 75 43.36 -5.58 1.48
N SER A 76 43.52 -5.07 0.27
CA SER A 76 42.39 -4.59 -0.54
C SER A 76 41.51 -5.75 -0.96
N ASP A 77 42.10 -6.90 -1.31
CA ASP A 77 41.36 -8.10 -1.72
C ASP A 77 40.49 -8.65 -0.58
N ILE A 78 40.99 -8.70 0.65
CA ILE A 78 40.20 -9.07 1.84
C ILE A 78 39.01 -8.12 2.03
N LYS A 79 39.24 -6.81 1.85
CA LYS A 79 38.18 -5.81 2.01
C LYS A 79 37.12 -5.94 0.91
N ALA A 80 37.53 -6.12 -0.34
CA ALA A 80 36.64 -6.38 -1.47
C ALA A 80 35.84 -7.69 -1.26
N ALA A 81 36.49 -8.78 -0.84
CA ALA A 81 35.84 -10.05 -0.56
C ALA A 81 34.77 -9.96 0.55
N LYS A 82 35.05 -9.21 1.62
CA LYS A 82 34.06 -8.95 2.70
C LYS A 82 32.87 -8.16 2.16
N GLU A 83 33.10 -7.21 1.27
CA GLU A 83 32.05 -6.38 0.70
C GLU A 83 31.22 -7.13 -0.35
N LEU A 84 31.82 -8.03 -1.12
CA LEU A 84 31.11 -8.99 -1.99
C LEU A 84 30.20 -9.91 -1.17
N LYS A 85 30.67 -10.39 -0.02
CA LYS A 85 29.83 -11.13 0.94
C LYS A 85 28.65 -10.29 1.42
N ASN A 86 28.88 -9.03 1.80
CA ASN A 86 27.80 -8.14 2.22
C ASN A 86 26.77 -7.93 1.11
N THR A 87 27.24 -7.78 -0.14
CA THR A 87 26.38 -7.70 -1.33
C THR A 87 25.49 -8.94 -1.46
N SER A 88 26.07 -10.13 -1.35
CA SER A 88 25.32 -11.40 -1.38
C SER A 88 24.24 -11.47 -0.30
N ILE A 89 24.59 -11.08 0.95
CA ILE A 89 23.63 -11.07 2.07
C ILE A 89 22.50 -10.08 1.80
N SER A 90 22.81 -8.88 1.30
CA SER A 90 21.77 -7.90 0.94
C SER A 90 20.81 -8.42 -0.14
N LEU A 91 21.30 -9.19 -1.12
CA LEU A 91 20.43 -9.82 -2.13
C LEU A 91 19.54 -10.91 -1.51
N GLU A 92 20.08 -11.74 -0.60
CA GLU A 92 19.28 -12.71 0.18
C GLU A 92 18.20 -12.02 1.02
N ASP A 93 18.53 -10.87 1.61
CA ASP A 93 17.64 -10.03 2.41
C ASP A 93 16.69 -9.15 1.58
N LYS A 94 16.69 -9.29 0.25
CA LYS A 94 15.86 -8.49 -0.69
C LYS A 94 16.16 -6.99 -0.69
N LYS A 95 17.34 -6.57 -0.22
CA LYS A 95 17.80 -5.18 -0.16
C LYS A 95 18.67 -4.85 -1.38
N VAL A 96 18.03 -4.73 -2.54
CA VAL A 96 18.72 -4.58 -3.83
C VAL A 96 19.51 -3.28 -3.93
N ASP A 97 19.01 -2.18 -3.35
CA ASP A 97 19.72 -0.90 -3.37
C ASP A 97 20.99 -0.96 -2.47
N ASP A 98 20.90 -1.54 -1.28
CA ASP A 98 22.06 -1.79 -0.41
C ASP A 98 23.11 -2.71 -1.09
N ALA A 99 22.64 -3.73 -1.81
CA ALA A 99 23.50 -4.62 -2.58
C ALA A 99 24.24 -3.84 -3.69
N LYS A 100 23.54 -2.98 -4.42
CA LYS A 100 24.13 -2.12 -5.46
C LYS A 100 25.20 -1.19 -4.88
N GLU A 101 24.90 -0.50 -3.78
CA GLU A 101 25.87 0.38 -3.13
C GLU A 101 27.11 -0.37 -2.63
N SER A 102 26.91 -1.59 -2.10
CA SER A 102 28.00 -2.45 -1.65
C SER A 102 28.89 -2.89 -2.83
N LEU A 103 28.28 -3.28 -3.95
CA LEU A 103 29.00 -3.67 -5.15
C LEU A 103 29.79 -2.50 -5.76
N ASP A 104 29.22 -1.28 -5.75
CA ASP A 104 29.92 -0.07 -6.20
C ASP A 104 31.12 0.29 -5.29
N ARG A 105 31.11 -0.14 -4.01
CA ARG A 105 32.28 -0.06 -3.13
C ARG A 105 33.33 -1.10 -3.48
N VAL A 106 32.93 -2.32 -3.86
CA VAL A 106 33.86 -3.37 -4.32
C VAL A 106 34.65 -2.87 -5.53
N GLU A 107 34.00 -2.33 -6.55
CA GLU A 107 34.66 -1.84 -7.78
C GLU A 107 35.72 -0.75 -7.50
N LYS A 108 35.53 0.04 -6.45
CA LYS A 108 36.51 1.07 -6.01
C LYS A 108 37.69 0.47 -5.26
N ILE A 109 37.52 -0.68 -4.61
CA ILE A 109 38.53 -1.34 -3.80
C ILE A 109 39.34 -2.32 -4.66
N ASP A 110 38.68 -3.12 -5.48
CA ASP A 110 39.29 -4.14 -6.34
C ASP A 110 39.81 -3.56 -7.66
N THR A 111 40.73 -2.62 -7.54
CA THR A 111 41.37 -1.98 -8.72
C THR A 111 42.17 -2.97 -9.58
N SER A 112 42.62 -4.08 -8.99
CA SER A 112 43.28 -5.21 -9.66
C SER A 112 42.33 -6.11 -10.44
N LYS A 113 41.02 -5.95 -10.28
CA LYS A 113 39.99 -6.79 -10.89
C LYS A 113 40.15 -8.28 -10.53
N THR A 114 40.60 -8.53 -9.31
CA THR A 114 40.75 -9.88 -8.74
C THR A 114 39.42 -10.64 -8.73
N PHE A 115 38.30 -9.93 -8.52
CA PHE A 115 36.97 -10.47 -8.32
C PHE A 115 35.97 -10.11 -9.43
N ALA A 116 36.45 -9.73 -10.62
CA ALA A 116 35.61 -9.24 -11.71
C ALA A 116 34.48 -10.21 -12.12
N ASP A 117 34.71 -11.53 -12.04
CA ASP A 117 33.69 -12.52 -12.38
C ASP A 117 32.57 -12.58 -11.33
N ALA A 118 32.94 -12.55 -10.04
CA ALA A 118 31.98 -12.44 -8.95
C ALA A 118 31.18 -11.13 -8.99
N GLU A 119 31.86 -10.01 -9.27
CA GLU A 119 31.21 -8.71 -9.43
C GLU A 119 30.18 -8.75 -10.55
N LYS A 120 30.56 -9.29 -11.72
CA LYS A 120 29.67 -9.43 -12.87
C LYS A 120 28.47 -10.33 -12.56
N TRP A 121 28.68 -11.42 -11.83
CA TRP A 121 27.62 -12.33 -11.44
C TRP A 121 26.58 -11.66 -10.54
N LEU A 122 27.03 -10.95 -9.48
CA LEU A 122 26.15 -10.18 -8.60
C LEU A 122 25.46 -9.02 -9.33
N ARG A 123 26.18 -8.31 -10.20
CA ARG A 123 25.64 -7.21 -11.01
C ARG A 123 24.50 -7.69 -11.91
N SER A 124 24.62 -8.87 -12.49
CA SER A 124 23.58 -9.45 -13.34
C SER A 124 22.26 -9.68 -12.59
N ASP A 125 22.31 -10.15 -11.34
CA ASP A 125 21.10 -10.33 -10.53
C ASP A 125 20.43 -8.99 -10.20
N ILE A 126 21.23 -7.98 -9.82
CA ILE A 126 20.74 -6.62 -9.54
C ILE A 126 20.07 -6.01 -10.79
N ASP A 127 20.73 -6.10 -11.94
CA ASP A 127 20.22 -5.53 -13.19
C ASP A 127 18.96 -6.25 -13.67
N ASN A 128 18.93 -7.59 -13.56
CA ASN A 128 17.74 -8.38 -13.88
C ASN A 128 16.58 -8.00 -12.96
N TYR A 129 16.83 -7.83 -11.67
CA TYR A 129 15.81 -7.42 -10.71
C TYR A 129 15.23 -6.05 -11.08
N LYS A 130 16.08 -5.05 -11.34
CA LYS A 130 15.61 -3.70 -11.67
C LYS A 130 14.79 -3.67 -12.96
N LYS A 131 15.23 -4.40 -13.99
CA LYS A 131 14.46 -4.53 -15.24
C LYS A 131 13.11 -5.21 -15.00
N ALA A 132 13.08 -6.28 -14.21
CA ALA A 132 11.84 -6.99 -13.88
C ALA A 132 10.88 -6.13 -13.04
N GLU A 133 11.41 -5.39 -12.06
CA GLU A 133 10.68 -4.43 -11.22
C GLU A 133 10.04 -3.35 -12.10
N ASP A 134 10.80 -2.75 -13.00
CA ASP A 134 10.31 -1.73 -13.94
C ASP A 134 9.23 -2.30 -14.87
N GLU A 135 9.41 -3.49 -15.42
CA GLU A 135 8.40 -4.12 -16.27
C GLU A 135 7.11 -4.42 -15.50
N ILE A 136 7.20 -4.92 -14.25
CA ILE A 136 6.03 -5.20 -13.39
C ILE A 136 5.29 -3.91 -13.05
N ASN A 137 5.99 -2.84 -12.69
CA ASN A 137 5.39 -1.55 -12.36
C ASN A 137 4.65 -0.92 -13.56
N ASN A 138 5.07 -1.25 -14.78
CA ASN A 138 4.46 -0.75 -16.02
C ASN A 138 3.38 -1.68 -16.60
N LEU A 139 3.08 -2.81 -15.95
CA LEU A 139 2.00 -3.69 -16.40
C LEU A 139 0.63 -3.03 -16.26
N LYS A 140 -0.24 -3.30 -17.24
CA LYS A 140 -1.66 -2.96 -17.14
C LYS A 140 -2.31 -3.79 -16.05
N GLN A 141 -3.02 -3.13 -15.14
CA GLN A 141 -3.79 -3.74 -14.06
C GLN A 141 -5.12 -4.27 -14.61
N ASP A 142 -5.03 -5.37 -15.36
CA ASP A 142 -6.18 -6.08 -15.91
C ASP A 142 -6.22 -7.54 -15.43
N SER A 143 -7.18 -8.33 -15.90
CA SER A 143 -7.35 -9.72 -15.49
C SER A 143 -6.15 -10.63 -15.78
N ASN A 144 -5.22 -10.22 -16.64
CA ASN A 144 -4.01 -10.96 -16.95
C ASN A 144 -2.79 -10.50 -16.12
N PHE A 145 -2.94 -9.53 -15.23
CA PHE A 145 -1.82 -8.95 -14.48
C PHE A 145 -0.96 -10.02 -13.79
N SER A 146 -1.55 -10.92 -12.99
CA SER A 146 -0.79 -11.99 -12.30
C SER A 146 -0.08 -12.94 -13.27
N LYS A 147 -0.67 -13.22 -14.42
CA LYS A 147 -0.05 -14.04 -15.47
C LYS A 147 1.16 -13.32 -16.08
N ASN A 148 1.01 -12.03 -16.38
CA ASN A 148 2.06 -11.21 -16.95
C ASN A 148 3.22 -11.02 -15.96
N VAL A 149 2.94 -10.87 -14.66
CA VAL A 149 3.97 -10.88 -13.61
C VAL A 149 4.77 -12.17 -13.66
N ASN A 150 4.11 -13.34 -13.67
CA ASN A 150 4.83 -14.62 -13.73
C ASN A 150 5.68 -14.77 -15.01
N GLN A 151 5.20 -14.30 -16.15
CA GLN A 151 5.96 -14.30 -17.40
C GLN A 151 7.22 -13.42 -17.32
N ILE A 152 7.13 -12.26 -16.66
CA ILE A 152 8.30 -11.41 -16.41
C ILE A 152 9.30 -12.17 -15.53
N LEU A 153 8.84 -12.83 -14.46
CA LEU A 153 9.72 -13.59 -13.58
C LEU A 153 10.43 -14.74 -14.28
N GLU A 154 9.75 -15.43 -15.20
CA GLU A 154 10.34 -16.52 -16.01
C GLU A 154 11.33 -16.02 -17.06
N LYS A 155 11.15 -14.79 -17.55
CA LYS A 155 12.04 -14.15 -18.54
C LYS A 155 13.41 -13.83 -17.94
N TYR A 156 13.47 -13.45 -16.66
CA TYR A 156 14.70 -13.11 -15.97
C TYR A 156 15.25 -14.30 -15.18
N LYS A 157 16.56 -14.52 -15.26
CA LYS A 157 17.23 -15.53 -14.44
C LYS A 157 17.77 -14.88 -13.18
N PHE A 158 17.41 -15.47 -12.04
CA PHE A 158 17.88 -15.06 -10.73
C PHE A 158 18.68 -16.18 -10.09
N ASN A 159 19.87 -15.87 -9.55
CA ASN A 159 20.58 -16.82 -8.70
C ASN A 159 20.08 -16.77 -7.25
N TYR A 160 19.51 -15.63 -6.85
CA TYR A 160 18.91 -15.42 -5.53
C TYR A 160 17.38 -15.53 -5.60
N ASN A 161 16.85 -16.64 -5.08
CA ASN A 161 15.39 -16.88 -5.03
C ASN A 161 14.62 -15.78 -4.27
N SER A 162 15.29 -15.11 -3.33
CA SER A 162 14.74 -13.96 -2.58
C SER A 162 14.29 -12.83 -3.51
N LEU A 163 15.01 -12.59 -4.62
CA LEU A 163 14.71 -11.54 -5.59
C LEU A 163 13.41 -11.85 -6.35
N GLU A 164 13.26 -13.09 -6.82
CA GLU A 164 12.03 -13.55 -7.46
C GLU A 164 10.83 -13.43 -6.50
N GLN A 165 11.02 -13.81 -5.23
CA GLN A 165 9.98 -13.65 -4.21
C GLN A 165 9.62 -12.18 -3.96
N ALA A 166 10.60 -11.29 -3.90
CA ALA A 166 10.35 -9.86 -3.71
C ALA A 166 9.53 -9.26 -4.86
N LEU A 167 9.81 -9.66 -6.11
CA LEU A 167 9.06 -9.24 -7.28
C LEU A 167 7.63 -9.83 -7.31
N LYS A 168 7.45 -11.09 -6.87
CA LYS A 168 6.12 -11.69 -6.67
C LYS A 168 5.29 -10.91 -5.65
N GLU A 169 5.90 -10.57 -4.52
CA GLU A 169 5.27 -9.77 -3.46
C GLU A 169 4.91 -8.37 -3.96
N LEU A 170 5.77 -7.73 -4.77
CA LEU A 170 5.47 -6.45 -5.42
C LEU A 170 4.24 -6.57 -6.33
N GLY A 171 4.19 -7.58 -7.20
CA GLY A 171 3.03 -7.84 -8.05
C GLY A 171 1.74 -7.98 -7.25
N ASN A 172 1.75 -8.80 -6.19
CA ASN A 172 0.58 -8.98 -5.33
C ASN A 172 0.11 -7.66 -4.69
N LYS A 173 1.04 -6.84 -4.17
CA LYS A 173 0.71 -5.53 -3.58
C LYS A 173 0.10 -4.57 -4.60
N ILE A 174 0.55 -4.61 -5.85
CA ILE A 174 -0.03 -3.80 -6.94
C ILE A 174 -1.47 -4.24 -7.23
N GLN A 175 -1.70 -5.55 -7.32
CA GLN A 175 -3.04 -6.11 -7.56
C GLN A 175 -4.00 -5.79 -6.41
N GLU A 176 -3.59 -5.98 -5.16
CA GLU A 176 -4.42 -5.68 -3.98
C GLU A 176 -4.88 -4.22 -3.95
N LYS A 177 -3.99 -3.27 -4.27
CA LYS A 177 -4.34 -1.85 -4.37
C LYS A 177 -5.37 -1.58 -5.47
N ALA A 178 -5.26 -2.27 -6.60
CA ALA A 178 -6.22 -2.13 -7.69
C ALA A 178 -7.61 -2.67 -7.28
N ASP A 179 -7.64 -3.83 -6.64
CA ASP A 179 -8.89 -4.46 -6.17
C ASP A 179 -9.58 -3.63 -5.09
N GLU A 180 -8.83 -3.06 -4.14
CA GLU A 180 -9.37 -2.14 -3.14
C GLU A 180 -9.99 -0.89 -3.77
N LYS A 181 -9.34 -0.32 -4.79
CA LYS A 181 -9.84 0.84 -5.50
C LYS A 181 -11.15 0.50 -6.24
N ALA A 182 -11.17 -0.61 -6.98
CA ALA A 182 -12.35 -1.07 -7.68
C ALA A 182 -13.53 -1.35 -6.73
N LYS A 183 -13.25 -1.94 -5.55
CA LYS A 183 -14.26 -2.16 -4.51
C LYS A 183 -14.85 -0.85 -3.99
N LYS A 184 -14.01 0.14 -3.68
CA LYS A 184 -14.45 1.46 -3.21
C LYS A 184 -15.30 2.20 -4.26
N GLU A 185 -14.92 2.11 -5.53
CA GLU A 185 -15.69 2.70 -6.63
C GLU A 185 -17.06 2.03 -6.79
N LYS A 186 -17.11 0.69 -6.69
CA LYS A 186 -18.37 -0.07 -6.73
C LYS A 186 -19.29 0.30 -5.57
N GLU A 187 -18.77 0.37 -4.35
CA GLU A 187 -19.55 0.78 -3.17
C GLU A 187 -20.06 2.22 -3.27
N ALA A 188 -19.27 3.13 -3.87
CA ALA A 188 -19.69 4.51 -4.09
C ALA A 188 -20.80 4.59 -5.15
N ALA A 189 -20.69 3.82 -6.23
CA ALA A 189 -21.71 3.74 -7.27
C ALA A 189 -23.04 3.14 -6.74
N GLU A 190 -22.96 2.09 -5.93
CA GLU A 190 -24.13 1.48 -5.28
C GLU A 190 -24.83 2.47 -4.33
N ARG A 191 -24.06 3.19 -3.50
CA ARG A 191 -24.61 4.25 -2.63
C ARG A 191 -25.27 5.37 -3.42
N ALA A 192 -24.64 5.84 -4.49
CA ALA A 192 -25.20 6.88 -5.35
C ALA A 192 -26.51 6.41 -6.03
N ALA A 193 -26.56 5.15 -6.48
CA ALA A 193 -27.76 4.56 -7.06
C ALA A 193 -28.90 4.41 -6.02
N GLU A 194 -28.59 4.03 -4.78
CA GLU A 194 -29.57 3.93 -3.70
C GLU A 194 -30.12 5.30 -3.30
N GLU A 195 -29.26 6.32 -3.18
CA GLU A 195 -29.68 7.70 -2.94
C GLU A 195 -30.55 8.25 -4.06
N ALA A 196 -30.22 7.95 -5.33
CA ALA A 196 -31.03 8.35 -6.47
C ALA A 196 -32.43 7.72 -6.44
N LYS A 197 -32.53 6.43 -6.06
CA LYS A 197 -33.82 5.73 -5.87
C LYS A 197 -34.63 6.36 -4.75
N LYS A 198 -34.02 6.69 -3.61
CA LYS A 198 -34.69 7.37 -2.49
C LYS A 198 -35.26 8.72 -2.91
N LYS A 199 -34.45 9.57 -3.57
CA LYS A 199 -34.90 10.87 -4.09
C LYS A 199 -36.08 10.72 -5.06
N LYS A 200 -36.02 9.76 -5.97
CA LYS A 200 -37.12 9.51 -6.92
C LYS A 200 -38.40 9.08 -6.20
N SER A 201 -38.31 8.18 -5.23
CA SER A 201 -39.45 7.76 -4.41
C SER A 201 -40.05 8.93 -3.62
N ASP A 202 -39.21 9.79 -3.03
CA ASP A 202 -39.68 10.98 -2.32
C ASP A 202 -40.44 11.94 -3.25
N ILE A 203 -39.95 12.15 -4.47
CA ILE A 203 -40.63 12.98 -5.48
C ILE A 203 -41.95 12.34 -5.91
N GLU A 204 -42.00 11.02 -6.15
CA GLU A 204 -43.23 10.30 -6.50
C GLU A 204 -44.31 10.38 -5.39
N LEU A 205 -43.88 10.42 -4.12
CA LEU A 205 -44.76 10.65 -2.98
C LEU A 205 -45.17 12.13 -2.82
N GLY A 206 -44.71 13.03 -3.68
CA GLY A 206 -45.02 14.46 -3.68
C GLY A 206 -44.11 15.31 -2.78
N GLY A 207 -42.93 14.80 -2.43
CA GLY A 207 -41.93 15.51 -1.64
C GLY A 207 -41.21 16.60 -2.44
N PRO A 208 -40.29 17.34 -1.79
CA PRO A 208 -39.54 18.41 -2.44
C PRO A 208 -38.69 17.89 -3.61
N ASN A 209 -38.86 18.45 -4.80
CA ASN A 209 -38.07 18.13 -5.98
C ASN A 209 -36.92 19.15 -6.22
N PRO A 210 -35.65 18.76 -6.04
CA PRO A 210 -34.51 19.66 -6.23
C PRO A 210 -34.25 20.01 -7.71
N ASP A 211 -34.89 19.35 -8.68
CA ASP A 211 -34.80 19.69 -10.11
C ASP A 211 -35.61 20.94 -10.47
N LEU A 212 -36.53 21.39 -9.61
CA LEU A 212 -37.37 22.57 -9.85
C LEU A 212 -36.81 23.85 -9.20
N LEU A 213 -35.66 23.76 -8.53
CA LEU A 213 -35.00 24.93 -7.92
C LEU A 213 -34.55 25.93 -8.98
N ASN A 214 -34.85 27.21 -8.74
CA ASN A 214 -34.53 28.33 -9.60
C ASN A 214 -34.22 29.59 -8.75
N ASP A 215 -33.88 30.69 -9.41
CA ASP A 215 -33.50 31.94 -8.73
C ASP A 215 -34.64 32.58 -7.92
N THR A 216 -35.90 32.22 -8.20
CA THR A 216 -37.06 32.76 -7.44
C THR A 216 -37.30 32.06 -6.10
N ASN A 217 -36.79 30.85 -5.92
CA ASN A 217 -37.00 30.04 -4.72
C ASN A 217 -35.70 29.60 -4.02
N SER A 218 -34.53 29.96 -4.56
CA SER A 218 -33.23 29.56 -4.02
C SER A 218 -32.08 30.47 -4.49
N LEU A 219 -30.97 30.44 -3.77
CA LEU A 219 -29.77 31.25 -4.02
C LEU A 219 -28.61 30.37 -4.47
N PRO A 220 -27.57 30.90 -5.14
CA PRO A 220 -26.36 30.12 -5.45
C PRO A 220 -25.58 29.75 -4.18
N ALA A 221 -24.87 28.61 -4.19
CA ALA A 221 -24.19 28.05 -3.01
C ALA A 221 -23.04 28.91 -2.45
N ASP A 222 -22.52 29.86 -3.21
CA ASP A 222 -21.44 30.77 -2.87
C ASP A 222 -21.93 32.16 -2.42
N ALA A 223 -23.24 32.38 -2.33
CA ALA A 223 -23.81 33.63 -1.86
C ALA A 223 -23.28 33.98 -0.46
N LYS A 224 -22.48 35.04 -0.35
CA LYS A 224 -21.98 35.59 0.93
C LYS A 224 -22.90 36.70 1.42
N GLY A 225 -23.31 36.66 2.69
CA GLY A 225 -23.87 37.83 3.38
C GLY A 225 -25.40 37.95 3.42
N ILE A 226 -26.16 36.91 3.05
CA ILE A 226 -27.60 36.92 3.28
C ILE A 226 -27.81 36.24 4.63
N GLY A 227 -28.31 36.98 5.61
CA GLY A 227 -28.51 36.54 6.98
C GLY A 227 -29.65 37.33 7.57
N GLY A 228 -30.84 37.24 6.97
CA GLY A 228 -32.04 37.81 7.59
C GLY A 228 -32.29 37.11 8.91
N ALA A 229 -32.33 37.85 10.01
CA ALA A 229 -32.88 37.33 11.26
C ALA A 229 -34.39 37.13 11.06
N ILE A 230 -34.86 35.90 11.20
CA ILE A 230 -36.29 35.60 11.29
C ILE A 230 -36.66 35.55 12.77
N ASP A 231 -37.71 36.28 13.13
CA ASP A 231 -38.23 36.24 14.50
C ASP A 231 -38.99 34.93 14.77
N GLU A 232 -39.34 34.70 16.03
CA GLU A 232 -40.00 33.46 16.43
C GLU A 232 -41.36 33.26 15.73
N ALA A 233 -42.11 34.35 15.52
CA ALA A 233 -43.37 34.33 14.78
C ALA A 233 -43.15 33.91 13.32
N GLY A 234 -42.12 34.43 12.66
CA GLY A 234 -41.71 34.04 11.33
C GLY A 234 -41.27 32.57 11.24
N ILE A 235 -40.53 32.07 12.23
CA ILE A 235 -40.13 30.65 12.31
C ILE A 235 -41.37 29.76 12.36
N ILE A 236 -42.32 30.07 13.24
CA ILE A 236 -43.56 29.29 13.39
C ILE A 236 -44.39 29.32 12.11
N LYS A 237 -44.49 30.50 11.46
CA LYS A 237 -45.19 30.64 10.18
C LYS A 237 -44.54 29.78 9.09
N LEU A 238 -43.21 29.83 8.97
CA LEU A 238 -42.45 29.05 8.01
C LEU A 238 -42.61 27.53 8.23
N ASN A 239 -42.51 27.09 9.50
CA ASN A 239 -42.74 25.70 9.90
C ASN A 239 -44.11 25.20 9.42
N LYS A 240 -45.17 25.94 9.76
CA LYS A 240 -46.55 25.60 9.37
C LYS A 240 -46.71 25.59 7.86
N GLU A 241 -46.19 26.59 7.17
CA GLU A 241 -46.28 26.69 5.71
C GLU A 241 -45.65 25.47 5.02
N MET A 242 -44.42 25.11 5.39
CA MET A 242 -43.70 24.01 4.74
C MET A 242 -44.36 22.65 5.00
N VAL A 243 -44.77 22.38 6.24
CA VAL A 243 -45.47 21.13 6.58
C VAL A 243 -46.83 21.05 5.88
N ASN A 244 -47.58 22.15 5.80
CA ASN A 244 -48.87 22.17 5.10
C ASN A 244 -48.68 21.94 3.59
N ARG A 245 -47.68 22.59 2.98
CA ARG A 245 -47.33 22.39 1.55
C ARG A 245 -47.02 20.92 1.25
N TYR A 246 -46.27 20.26 2.13
CA TYR A 246 -45.86 18.87 1.95
C TYR A 246 -46.69 17.88 2.79
N GLN A 247 -47.91 18.26 3.21
CA GLN A 247 -48.74 17.43 4.08
C GLN A 247 -49.04 16.08 3.43
N GLY A 248 -49.47 16.06 2.17
CA GLY A 248 -49.76 14.82 1.45
C GLY A 248 -48.53 13.90 1.31
N TYR A 249 -47.35 14.48 1.16
CA TYR A 249 -46.08 13.73 1.14
C TYR A 249 -45.77 13.09 2.49
N LEU A 250 -45.82 13.87 3.57
CA LEU A 250 -45.55 13.38 4.92
C LEU A 250 -46.55 12.29 5.33
N LEU A 251 -47.83 12.47 5.01
CA LEU A 251 -48.86 11.46 5.28
C LEU A 251 -48.59 10.16 4.52
N ARG A 252 -48.26 10.22 3.22
CA ARG A 252 -47.98 9.00 2.45
C ARG A 252 -46.67 8.32 2.88
N LYS A 253 -45.61 9.08 3.15
CA LYS A 253 -44.29 8.53 3.52
C LYS A 253 -44.30 7.85 4.89
N TYR A 254 -45.06 8.37 5.83
CA TYR A 254 -45.11 7.89 7.23
C TYR A 254 -46.40 7.16 7.59
N ASP A 255 -47.21 6.75 6.61
CA ASP A 255 -48.48 6.04 6.79
C ASP A 255 -49.45 6.78 7.75
N GLY A 256 -49.55 8.08 7.54
CA GLY A 256 -50.38 9.00 8.30
C GLY A 256 -51.74 9.26 7.66
N ASN A 257 -52.73 9.53 8.49
CA ASN A 257 -54.06 9.97 8.11
C ASN A 257 -54.26 11.49 8.30
N SER A 258 -53.71 12.06 9.38
CA SER A 258 -53.82 13.50 9.68
C SER A 258 -52.58 14.04 10.41
N ILE A 259 -52.43 15.37 10.39
CA ILE A 259 -51.40 16.11 11.13
C ILE A 259 -52.07 17.08 12.11
N GLU A 260 -51.60 17.07 13.36
CA GLU A 260 -52.05 17.97 14.42
C GLU A 260 -50.87 18.76 15.00
N TRP A 261 -50.95 20.09 14.95
CA TRP A 261 -49.93 20.96 15.53
C TRP A 261 -50.05 21.05 17.06
N ASP A 262 -48.90 21.12 17.73
CA ASP A 262 -48.88 21.55 19.13
C ASP A 262 -49.16 23.05 19.26
N SER A 263 -49.47 23.49 20.48
CA SER A 263 -49.74 24.90 20.79
C SER A 263 -48.53 25.82 20.54
N SER A 264 -47.32 25.28 20.52
CA SER A 264 -46.09 26.04 20.28
C SER A 264 -45.80 26.31 18.81
N GLY A 265 -46.39 25.53 17.90
CA GLY A 265 -46.08 25.59 16.47
C GLY A 265 -44.66 25.12 16.10
N LYS A 266 -43.95 24.48 17.04
CA LYS A 266 -42.59 23.93 16.84
C LYS A 266 -42.59 22.41 16.67
N SER A 267 -43.68 21.73 17.02
CA SER A 267 -43.85 20.31 16.77
C SER A 267 -45.28 20.01 16.28
N PHE A 268 -45.43 18.87 15.61
CA PHE A 268 -46.72 18.33 15.25
C PHE A 268 -46.74 16.81 15.48
N ARG A 269 -47.94 16.24 15.59
CA ARG A 269 -48.16 14.80 15.60
C ARG A 269 -48.76 14.36 14.28
N LEU A 270 -48.20 13.31 13.70
CA LEU A 270 -48.81 12.59 12.60
C LEU A 270 -49.60 11.42 13.18
N ILE A 271 -50.90 11.36 12.89
CA ILE A 271 -51.82 10.34 13.41
C ILE A 271 -51.98 9.25 12.35
N LYS A 272 -51.67 8.00 12.70
CA LYS A 272 -51.80 6.83 11.84
C LYS A 272 -53.23 6.28 11.87
N ALA A 273 -53.59 5.49 10.87
CA ALA A 273 -54.93 4.88 10.77
C ALA A 273 -55.28 4.01 11.99
N ASN A 274 -54.29 3.40 12.65
CA ASN A 274 -54.47 2.59 13.86
C ASN A 274 -54.53 3.42 15.17
N GLY A 275 -54.61 4.74 15.09
CA GLY A 275 -54.67 5.64 16.25
C GLY A 275 -53.32 5.90 16.93
N LYS A 276 -52.23 5.24 16.53
CA LYS A 276 -50.88 5.59 17.00
C LYS A 276 -50.47 6.95 16.43
N SER A 277 -49.59 7.66 17.14
CA SER A 277 -49.07 8.95 16.67
C SER A 277 -47.56 9.01 16.75
N VAL A 278 -46.97 9.77 15.83
CA VAL A 278 -45.54 10.03 15.75
C VAL A 278 -45.33 11.53 15.90
N LYS A 279 -44.51 11.95 16.87
CA LYS A 279 -44.20 13.37 17.10
C LYS A 279 -43.03 13.78 16.22
N PHE A 280 -43.23 14.81 15.41
CA PHE A 280 -42.21 15.48 14.62
C PHE A 280 -41.89 16.85 15.22
N THR A 281 -40.60 17.17 15.32
CA THR A 281 -40.10 18.51 15.63
C THR A 281 -39.76 19.24 14.34
N ALA A 282 -40.07 20.52 14.23
CA ALA A 282 -39.85 21.34 13.04
C ALA A 282 -38.83 22.45 13.32
N GLN A 283 -37.73 22.45 12.57
CA GLN A 283 -36.63 23.39 12.71
C GLN A 283 -36.39 24.14 11.40
N ALA A 284 -36.67 25.44 11.38
CA ALA A 284 -36.36 26.30 10.26
C ALA A 284 -34.84 26.41 10.00
N GLN A 285 -34.46 26.41 8.73
CA GLN A 285 -33.09 26.55 8.24
C GLN A 285 -33.09 27.54 7.07
N LEU A 286 -32.57 28.76 7.27
CA LEU A 286 -32.61 29.80 6.24
C LEU A 286 -31.65 29.55 5.06
N TYR A 287 -30.59 28.75 5.29
CA TYR A 287 -29.54 28.45 4.30
C TYR A 287 -29.21 26.95 4.28
N ALA A 288 -30.22 26.11 4.06
CA ALA A 288 -29.97 24.71 3.83
C ALA A 288 -29.41 24.52 2.41
N ARG A 289 -28.31 23.78 2.28
CA ARG A 289 -27.73 23.46 0.97
C ARG A 289 -28.49 22.30 0.33
N VAL A 290 -29.01 22.53 -0.87
CA VAL A 290 -29.66 21.52 -1.71
C VAL A 290 -29.04 21.63 -3.10
N LYS A 291 -28.39 20.55 -3.56
CA LYS A 291 -27.50 20.58 -4.74
C LYS A 291 -26.47 21.72 -4.63
N ASP A 292 -26.39 22.57 -5.64
CA ASP A 292 -25.55 23.74 -5.80
C ASP A 292 -26.23 25.05 -5.36
N ARG A 293 -27.35 24.95 -4.62
CA ARG A 293 -28.17 26.10 -4.21
C ARG A 293 -28.45 26.11 -2.71
N LEU A 294 -28.72 27.29 -2.16
CA LEU A 294 -29.17 27.52 -0.80
C LEU A 294 -30.68 27.81 -0.79
N VAL A 295 -31.40 27.14 0.08
CA VAL A 295 -32.85 27.28 0.23
C VAL A 295 -33.23 27.61 1.67
N THR A 296 -34.32 28.35 1.80
CA THR A 296 -35.07 28.40 3.06
C THR A 296 -35.87 27.10 3.19
N ALA A 297 -35.55 26.34 4.23
CA ALA A 297 -36.08 25.01 4.49
C ALA A 297 -36.58 24.86 5.92
N VAL A 298 -37.32 23.78 6.17
CA VAL A 298 -37.71 23.31 7.49
C VAL A 298 -37.32 21.85 7.58
N ARG A 299 -36.44 21.52 8.52
CA ARG A 299 -36.13 20.14 8.86
C ARG A 299 -37.18 19.63 9.84
N VAL A 300 -37.88 18.57 9.46
CA VAL A 300 -38.79 17.85 10.36
C VAL A 300 -38.14 16.55 10.80
N SER A 301 -38.17 16.24 12.09
CA SER A 301 -37.50 15.06 12.65
C SER A 301 -38.35 14.35 13.70
N SER A 302 -38.42 13.02 13.62
CA SER A 302 -39.10 12.14 14.56
C SER A 302 -38.28 10.88 14.85
N SER A 303 -38.84 9.98 15.66
CA SER A 303 -38.30 8.63 15.85
C SER A 303 -38.37 7.74 14.61
N GLU A 304 -39.20 8.08 13.62
CA GLU A 304 -39.39 7.27 12.41
C GLU A 304 -38.62 7.81 11.20
N GLY A 305 -38.07 9.03 11.27
CA GLY A 305 -37.29 9.61 10.18
C GLY A 305 -37.18 11.12 10.25
N SER A 306 -36.53 11.70 9.24
CA SER A 306 -36.43 13.15 9.09
C SER A 306 -36.52 13.58 7.64
N GLU A 307 -37.20 14.69 7.39
CA GLU A 307 -37.31 15.29 6.06
C GLU A 307 -36.80 16.73 6.06
N LEU A 308 -36.25 17.16 4.92
CA LEU A 308 -35.94 18.56 4.69
C LEU A 308 -36.96 19.11 3.69
N LEU A 309 -37.86 19.96 4.16
CA LEU A 309 -38.91 20.58 3.36
C LEU A 309 -38.44 21.94 2.89
N TYR A 310 -38.53 22.25 1.60
CA TYR A 310 -38.11 23.53 1.04
C TYR A 310 -38.99 23.89 -0.16
N ARG A 311 -39.01 25.16 -0.55
CA ARG A 311 -39.74 25.56 -1.75
C ARG A 311 -39.01 25.07 -2.99
N THR A 312 -39.78 24.49 -3.90
CA THR A 312 -39.37 24.04 -5.21
C THR A 312 -40.19 24.72 -6.28
#